data_AF-A0A9E0Q6B9-F1
#
_entry.id   AF-A0A9E0Q6B9-F1
#
_cell.length_a   1.000
_cell.length_b   1.000
_cell.length_c   1.000
_cell.angle_alpha   90.00
_cell.angle_beta   90.00
_cell.angle_gamma   90.00
#
_symmetry.space_group_name_H-M   'P 1'
#
loop_
_entity.id
_entity.type
_entity.pdbx_description
1 polymer ?
#
loop_
_entity_poly.entity_id
_entity_poly.type
_entity_poly.pdbx_seq_one_letter_code
_entity_poly.pdbx_strand_id
1 'polypeptide(L)'
;MDHRYRRHDRRLLQGVRRHRQQFAENLRRFPARGVRVAGRWCPGAVYQPDHLQRQRGVDIVHHQRRWFAVGIHQRHCRPDPCSGYQADQWRCGVGDHPPGLAAAEVSSVPAAIPIDPSGDTLLKHPSRTVAGFTLIELMVTVAIIGILAAIAVPSYTSYIQRGYRSGAKVALLDAAQFMERYRSINFKYRDAGGTAPALPGPLQVAPKEGTKKYDIALSATTDTSFTLTATPSGWVDTLCGNLTLTNLGQKGQASGDAASCWNR
;
A
#
# COMPACT_ATOMS: atom_id res chain seq x y z
N MET A 1 46.75 -25.65 15.98
CA MET A 1 45.47 -25.20 15.38
C MET A 1 45.22 -23.74 15.73
N ASP A 2 45.97 -22.76 15.21
CA ASP A 2 45.69 -21.35 15.53
C ASP A 2 46.47 -20.37 14.63
N HIS A 3 45.92 -19.97 13.48
CA HIS A 3 46.37 -18.77 12.73
C HIS A 3 45.39 -18.39 11.62
N ARG A 4 44.63 -19.36 11.08
CA ARG A 4 43.63 -19.10 10.02
C ARG A 4 42.34 -18.44 10.53
N TYR A 5 41.95 -18.65 11.80
CA TYR A 5 40.72 -18.07 12.35
C TYR A 5 40.85 -16.54 12.59
N ARG A 6 42.00 -16.06 13.09
CA ARG A 6 42.21 -14.61 13.38
C ARG A 6 42.20 -13.70 12.15
N ARG A 7 42.46 -14.21 10.94
CA ARG A 7 42.41 -13.39 9.71
C ARG A 7 41.00 -13.17 9.19
N HIS A 8 40.06 -14.07 9.48
CA HIS A 8 38.68 -13.94 9.01
C HIS A 8 37.92 -12.87 9.80
N ASP A 9 38.20 -12.77 11.10
CA ASP A 9 37.51 -11.84 12.00
C ASP A 9 37.88 -10.36 11.74
N ARG A 10 39.15 -10.09 11.40
CA ARG A 10 39.58 -8.73 11.00
C ARG A 10 38.92 -8.22 9.72
N ARG A 11 38.54 -9.11 8.78
CA ARG A 11 37.87 -8.71 7.54
C ARG A 11 36.40 -8.37 7.78
N LEU A 12 35.72 -9.09 8.67
CA LEU A 12 34.32 -8.81 9.04
C LEU A 12 34.20 -7.47 9.78
N LEU A 13 35.11 -7.17 10.71
CA LEU A 13 35.11 -5.91 11.45
C LEU A 13 35.41 -4.68 10.57
N GLN A 14 36.22 -4.82 9.51
CA GLN A 14 36.46 -3.74 8.54
C GLN A 14 35.29 -3.50 7.57
N GLY A 15 34.46 -4.52 7.31
CA GLY A 15 33.24 -4.39 6.49
C GLY A 15 32.15 -3.59 7.21
N VAL A 16 31.91 -3.88 8.49
CA VAL A 16 30.88 -3.19 9.29
C VAL A 16 31.22 -1.70 9.51
N ARG A 17 32.51 -1.36 9.66
CA ARG A 17 32.93 0.05 9.78
C ARG A 17 32.72 0.86 8.50
N ARG A 18 32.92 0.25 7.32
CA ARG A 18 32.66 0.90 6.03
C ARG A 18 31.16 1.12 5.78
N HIS A 19 30.32 0.14 6.13
CA HIS A 19 28.87 0.28 6.01
C HIS A 19 28.29 1.39 6.90
N ARG A 20 28.85 1.58 8.10
CA ARG A 20 28.44 2.67 9.00
C ARG A 20 28.83 4.07 8.49
N GLN A 21 30.00 4.21 7.86
CA GLN A 21 30.42 5.50 7.30
C GLN A 21 29.60 5.88 6.06
N GLN A 22 29.30 4.92 5.19
CA GLN A 22 28.50 5.17 3.98
C GLN A 22 27.03 5.55 4.27
N PHE A 23 26.45 4.99 5.34
CA PHE A 23 25.09 5.34 5.76
C PHE A 23 25.00 6.74 6.40
N ALA A 24 26.05 7.16 7.13
CA ALA A 24 26.14 8.49 7.72
C ALA A 24 26.34 9.60 6.68
N GLU A 25 27.02 9.32 5.57
CA GLU A 25 27.17 10.27 4.45
C GLU A 25 25.90 10.37 3.58
N ASN A 26 25.15 9.28 3.40
CA ASN A 26 23.87 9.33 2.66
C ASN A 26 22.80 10.14 3.40
N LEU A 27 22.78 10.13 4.74
CA LEU A 27 21.84 10.94 5.52
C LEU A 27 22.15 12.45 5.48
N ARG A 28 23.38 12.84 5.10
CA ARG A 28 23.76 14.26 4.92
C ARG A 28 23.40 14.81 3.54
N ARG A 29 23.04 13.95 2.57
CA ARG A 29 22.65 14.35 1.20
C ARG A 29 21.15 14.55 0.99
N PHE A 30 20.32 14.33 2.01
CA PHE A 30 18.90 14.66 1.97
C PHE A 30 18.66 15.98 2.71
N PRO A 31 18.66 17.14 2.02
CA PRO A 31 17.99 18.30 2.58
C PRO A 31 16.52 17.92 2.75
N ALA A 32 15.97 18.17 3.95
CA ALA A 32 14.55 17.99 4.23
C ALA A 32 13.72 18.74 3.19
N ARG A 33 13.22 18.04 2.17
CA ARG A 33 12.26 18.60 1.22
C ARG A 33 10.93 18.67 1.95
N GLY A 34 10.64 19.83 2.52
CA GLY A 34 9.30 20.15 2.99
C GLY A 34 8.30 19.97 1.85
N VAL A 35 7.28 19.14 2.09
CA VAL A 35 6.15 18.98 1.17
C VAL A 35 5.29 20.24 1.30
N ARG A 36 5.10 20.97 0.18
CA ARG A 36 4.14 22.06 0.10
C ARG A 36 2.74 21.49 -0.07
N VAL A 37 1.88 21.71 0.91
CA VAL A 37 0.43 21.67 0.73
C VAL A 37 -0.12 23.03 1.17
N ALA A 38 -0.76 23.74 0.24
CA ALA A 38 -1.54 24.96 0.49
C ALA A 38 -0.85 26.13 1.24
N GLY A 39 0.41 26.42 0.93
CA GLY A 39 0.96 27.78 1.06
C GLY A 39 1.10 28.41 2.45
N ARG A 40 1.08 27.66 3.57
CA ARG A 40 1.37 28.23 4.91
C ARG A 40 2.45 27.46 5.66
N TRP A 41 3.38 28.21 6.25
CA TRP A 41 4.47 27.73 7.09
C TRP A 41 3.98 27.53 8.53
N CYS A 42 4.31 26.38 9.13
CA CYS A 42 4.20 26.15 10.58
C CYS A 42 5.60 25.75 11.11
N PRO A 43 6.21 26.51 12.04
CA PRO A 43 7.45 26.10 12.68
C PRO A 43 7.17 25.30 13.96
N GLY A 44 7.92 24.21 14.14
CA GLY A 44 8.25 23.64 15.46
C GLY A 44 7.33 22.53 16.00
N ALA A 45 7.68 21.27 15.73
CA ALA A 45 7.36 20.16 16.62
C ALA A 45 8.63 19.34 16.84
N VAL A 46 9.27 19.57 17.99
CA VAL A 46 10.38 18.76 18.50
C VAL A 46 9.78 17.51 19.14
N TYR A 47 10.28 16.34 18.76
CA TYR A 47 9.90 15.05 19.32
C TYR A 47 10.59 14.86 20.68
N GLN A 48 9.82 14.64 21.75
CA GLN A 48 10.34 14.34 23.09
C GLN A 48 9.82 12.96 23.53
N PRO A 49 10.69 12.03 23.98
CA PRO A 49 10.26 10.69 24.36
C PRO A 49 9.69 10.67 25.78
N ASP A 50 8.56 9.98 25.94
CA ASP A 50 7.84 9.83 27.21
C ASP A 50 8.66 9.13 28.29
N HIS A 51 8.57 9.70 29.50
CA HIS A 51 9.10 9.15 30.74
C HIS A 51 8.22 7.99 31.25
N LEU A 52 8.87 6.86 31.56
CA LEU A 52 8.34 5.78 32.38
C LEU A 52 7.94 6.28 33.77
N GLN A 53 6.63 6.35 34.07
CA GLN A 53 6.14 6.44 35.45
C GLN A 53 5.62 5.09 35.96
N ARG A 54 6.40 4.61 36.92
CA ARG A 54 6.20 3.56 37.92
C ARG A 54 4.84 3.69 38.62
N GLN A 55 3.96 2.68 38.54
CA GLN A 55 2.87 2.49 39.50
C GLN A 55 3.03 1.14 40.21
N ARG A 56 2.94 1.20 41.55
CA ARG A 56 2.99 0.08 42.51
C ARG A 56 1.56 -0.23 42.98
N GLY A 57 1.30 -1.49 43.33
CA GLY A 57 0.14 -1.98 44.13
C GLY A 57 -1.07 -2.38 43.26
N VAL A 58 -1.34 -3.68 43.01
CA VAL A 58 -1.96 -4.74 43.87
C VAL A 58 -3.38 -4.39 44.32
N ASP A 59 -4.37 -5.07 43.73
CA ASP A 59 -5.35 -5.88 44.47
C ASP A 59 -6.12 -6.86 43.56
N ILE A 60 -6.45 -8.01 44.15
CA ILE A 60 -7.07 -9.20 43.57
C ILE A 60 -8.58 -9.16 43.88
N VAL A 61 -9.42 -9.70 42.99
CA VAL A 61 -10.61 -10.57 43.24
C VAL A 61 -11.78 -10.29 42.27
N HIS A 62 -12.13 -11.38 41.56
CA HIS A 62 -13.38 -11.82 40.94
C HIS A 62 -14.43 -10.88 40.30
N HIS A 63 -14.78 -11.36 39.09
CA HIS A 63 -16.12 -11.63 38.54
C HIS A 63 -16.65 -10.74 37.39
N GLN A 64 -16.97 -11.46 36.32
CA GLN A 64 -17.94 -11.20 35.26
C GLN A 64 -17.50 -10.42 34.00
N ARG A 65 -17.54 -11.19 32.90
CA ARG A 65 -18.17 -10.85 31.62
C ARG A 65 -18.10 -9.37 31.23
N ARG A 66 -17.17 -9.04 30.34
CA ARG A 66 -17.50 -8.20 29.18
C ARG A 66 -16.41 -8.25 28.12
N TRP A 67 -16.87 -8.56 26.93
CA TRP A 67 -16.22 -8.37 25.65
C TRP A 67 -15.70 -6.95 25.53
N PHE A 68 -14.39 -6.76 25.44
CA PHE A 68 -13.83 -5.52 24.90
C PHE A 68 -13.46 -5.75 23.45
N ALA A 69 -14.41 -5.38 22.59
CA ALA A 69 -14.12 -5.00 21.22
C ALA A 69 -13.15 -3.82 21.26
N VAL A 70 -11.96 -4.00 20.71
CA VAL A 70 -11.05 -2.89 20.40
C VAL A 70 -11.70 -2.09 19.28
N GLY A 71 -12.46 -1.07 19.67
CA GLY A 71 -12.99 -0.06 18.78
C GLY A 71 -11.85 0.76 18.19
N ILE A 72 -11.53 0.50 16.93
CA ILE A 72 -10.69 1.37 16.12
C ILE A 72 -11.45 2.70 16.00
N HIS A 73 -10.99 3.75 16.68
CA HIS A 73 -11.50 5.10 16.50
C HIS A 73 -11.05 5.61 15.13
N GLN A 74 -11.83 5.28 14.09
CA GLN A 74 -11.77 5.97 12.82
C GLN A 74 -12.36 7.37 13.01
N ARG A 75 -11.49 8.37 13.13
CA ARG A 75 -11.88 9.78 12.99
C ARG A 75 -12.29 10.00 11.53
N HIS A 76 -13.56 9.79 11.26
CA HIS A 76 -14.20 10.32 10.08
C HIS A 76 -14.24 11.85 10.22
N CYS A 77 -13.69 12.56 9.24
CA CYS A 77 -14.06 13.96 9.03
C CYS A 77 -15.53 13.95 8.62
N ARG A 78 -16.43 14.31 9.54
CA ARG A 78 -17.78 14.73 9.15
C ARG A 78 -17.70 16.14 8.59
N PRO A 79 -18.37 16.43 7.46
CA PRO A 79 -18.77 17.79 7.17
C PRO A 79 -19.91 18.12 8.15
N ASP A 80 -19.66 19.01 9.11
CA ASP A 80 -20.75 19.51 9.95
C ASP A 80 -21.70 20.39 9.12
N PRO A 81 -23.00 20.40 9.48
CA PRO A 81 -24.08 20.78 8.58
C PRO A 81 -24.29 22.31 8.58
N CYS A 82 -24.33 22.91 7.39
CA CYS A 82 -25.01 24.18 7.21
C CYS A 82 -26.52 23.92 7.34
N SER A 83 -27.09 24.19 8.52
CA SER A 83 -28.54 24.11 8.75
C SER A 83 -29.15 25.51 8.75
N GLY A 84 -30.09 25.74 7.84
CA GLY A 84 -31.32 26.51 8.11
C GLY A 84 -31.28 28.04 7.97
N TYR A 85 -31.76 28.51 6.82
CA TYR A 85 -32.69 29.63 6.59
C TYR A 85 -32.55 30.94 7.40
N GLN A 86 -31.87 31.92 6.81
CA GLN A 86 -32.47 33.23 6.48
C GLN A 86 -31.63 33.88 5.37
N ALA A 87 -32.34 34.49 4.43
CA ALA A 87 -31.74 35.10 3.25
C ALA A 87 -30.89 36.32 3.66
N ASP A 88 -29.88 36.64 2.82
CA ASP A 88 -29.27 37.97 2.64
C ASP A 88 -27.97 38.33 3.37
N GLN A 89 -27.43 37.56 4.32
CA GLN A 89 -26.18 38.00 4.99
C GLN A 89 -25.23 36.86 5.39
N TRP A 90 -24.25 36.59 4.53
CA TRP A 90 -23.07 35.79 4.91
C TRP A 90 -22.11 36.64 5.75
N ARG A 91 -22.13 36.46 7.07
CA ARG A 91 -21.04 36.87 7.97
C ARG A 91 -20.28 35.63 8.41
N CYS A 92 -19.05 35.46 7.93
CA CYS A 92 -18.08 34.60 8.59
C CYS A 92 -17.64 35.29 9.89
N GLY A 93 -17.83 34.62 11.03
CA GLY A 93 -17.37 35.12 12.33
C GLY A 93 -15.85 35.31 12.33
N VAL A 94 -15.43 36.56 12.49
CA VAL A 94 -14.02 36.92 12.74
C VAL A 94 -13.74 36.64 14.20
N GLY A 95 -12.80 35.74 14.48
CA GLY A 95 -12.26 35.54 15.81
C GLY A 95 -11.48 36.77 16.28
N ASP A 96 -11.68 37.06 17.57
CA ASP A 96 -11.08 38.08 18.43
C ASP A 96 -9.74 38.70 17.96
N HIS A 97 -9.77 40.01 17.71
CA HIS A 97 -8.59 40.87 17.57
C HIS A 97 -8.28 41.58 18.91
N PRO A 98 -7.01 41.78 19.28
CA PRO A 98 -6.62 42.57 20.47
C PRO A 98 -6.92 44.08 20.29
N PRO A 99 -7.18 44.84 21.39
CA PRO A 99 -7.63 46.22 21.31
C PRO A 99 -6.45 47.17 21.12
N GLY A 100 -6.59 48.09 20.17
CA GLY A 100 -5.68 49.21 19.98
C GLY A 100 -5.15 49.29 18.57
N LEU A 101 -5.97 49.86 17.68
CA LEU A 101 -5.60 50.75 16.58
C LEU A 101 -6.92 51.27 15.99
N ALA A 102 -6.96 52.57 15.73
CA ALA A 102 -8.13 53.35 15.39
C ALA A 102 -8.94 52.74 14.24
N ALA A 103 -10.26 52.86 14.33
CA ALA A 103 -11.19 52.63 13.25
C ALA A 103 -10.80 53.53 12.05
N ALA A 104 -10.27 52.94 11.00
CA ALA A 104 -10.33 53.55 9.68
C ALA A 104 -11.75 53.33 9.17
N GLU A 105 -12.56 54.39 9.16
CA GLU A 105 -13.81 54.44 8.40
C GLU A 105 -13.52 53.98 6.96
N VAL A 106 -14.11 52.86 6.55
CA VAL A 106 -14.28 52.56 5.13
C VAL A 106 -15.43 53.45 4.65
N SER A 107 -15.13 54.75 4.55
CA SER A 107 -15.97 55.72 3.85
C SER A 107 -16.03 55.29 2.39
N SER A 108 -17.26 55.11 1.91
CA SER A 108 -17.65 55.31 0.51
C SER A 108 -16.77 54.64 -0.54
N VAL A 109 -17.17 53.45 -1.00
CA VAL A 109 -16.92 53.11 -2.40
C VAL A 109 -17.76 54.09 -3.23
N PRO A 110 -17.16 55.00 -4.04
CA PRO A 110 -17.97 55.81 -4.93
C PRO A 110 -18.60 54.89 -5.98
N ALA A 111 -19.93 54.89 -6.00
CA ALA A 111 -20.68 54.43 -7.15
C ALA A 111 -20.28 55.31 -8.35
N ALA A 112 -19.59 54.71 -9.32
CA ALA A 112 -19.69 55.00 -10.76
C ALA A 112 -18.42 54.48 -11.45
N ILE A 113 -18.53 53.30 -12.06
CA ILE A 113 -17.72 53.03 -13.25
C ILE A 113 -18.43 53.79 -14.39
N PRO A 114 -17.80 54.79 -15.04
CA PRO A 114 -18.40 55.42 -16.20
C PRO A 114 -18.47 54.38 -17.32
N ILE A 115 -19.69 54.02 -17.71
CA ILE A 115 -19.96 53.26 -18.93
C ILE A 115 -19.86 54.28 -20.06
N ASP A 116 -18.78 54.22 -20.86
CA ASP A 116 -18.67 55.00 -22.08
C ASP A 116 -19.81 54.62 -23.05
N PRO A 117 -20.66 55.56 -23.51
CA PRO A 117 -21.74 55.28 -24.46
C PRO A 117 -21.24 55.06 -25.90
N SER A 118 -19.92 55.09 -26.14
CA SER A 118 -19.34 55.00 -27.48
C SER A 118 -19.13 53.58 -28.00
N GLY A 119 -19.53 52.55 -27.25
CA GLY A 119 -19.71 51.19 -27.81
C GLY A 119 -18.46 50.51 -28.40
N ASP A 120 -17.26 51.04 -28.18
CA ASP A 120 -16.05 50.58 -28.86
C ASP A 120 -14.99 50.08 -27.86
N THR A 121 -15.34 49.12 -27.01
CA THR A 121 -14.32 48.17 -26.52
C THR A 121 -13.99 47.19 -27.64
N LEU A 122 -13.34 47.68 -28.68
CA LEU A 122 -12.71 46.90 -29.74
C LEU A 122 -11.39 46.29 -29.20
N LEU A 123 -11.43 45.75 -27.98
CA LEU A 123 -10.44 44.79 -27.51
C LEU A 123 -10.74 43.49 -28.25
N LYS A 124 -10.23 43.46 -29.49
CA LYS A 124 -10.08 42.28 -30.31
C LYS A 124 -9.32 41.25 -29.49
N HIS A 125 -10.05 40.48 -28.69
CA HIS A 125 -9.56 39.22 -28.18
C HIS A 125 -9.12 38.46 -29.41
N PRO A 126 -7.81 38.15 -29.57
CA PRO A 126 -7.39 37.27 -30.63
C PRO A 126 -8.16 35.98 -30.38
N SER A 127 -9.16 35.70 -31.22
CA SER A 127 -9.83 34.41 -31.18
C SER A 127 -8.71 33.42 -31.45
N ARG A 128 -8.31 32.68 -30.42
CA ARG A 128 -7.39 31.56 -30.58
C ARG A 128 -8.10 30.63 -31.55
N THR A 129 -7.66 30.63 -32.79
CA THR A 129 -8.04 29.62 -33.77
C THR A 129 -7.66 28.28 -33.18
N VAL A 130 -8.67 27.50 -32.81
CA VAL A 130 -8.47 26.11 -32.39
C VAL A 130 -8.02 25.37 -33.64
N ALA A 131 -6.74 25.03 -33.72
CA ALA A 131 -6.23 24.15 -34.75
C ALA A 131 -6.86 22.75 -34.57
N GLY A 132 -7.59 22.29 -35.59
CA GLY A 132 -8.14 20.93 -35.62
C GLY A 132 -7.11 19.92 -36.11
N PHE A 133 -7.17 18.70 -35.59
CA PHE A 133 -6.38 17.56 -36.08
C PHE A 133 -6.81 17.19 -37.51
N THR A 134 -5.84 16.84 -38.36
CA THR A 134 -6.15 16.37 -39.72
C THR A 134 -6.56 14.90 -39.71
N LEU A 135 -7.40 14.47 -40.65
CA LEU A 135 -7.83 13.07 -40.77
C LEU A 135 -6.62 12.14 -41.03
N ILE A 136 -5.64 12.61 -41.80
CA ILE A 136 -4.42 11.85 -42.08
C ILE A 136 -3.54 11.69 -40.83
N GLU A 137 -3.45 12.72 -40.00
CA GLU A 137 -2.71 12.66 -38.73
C GLU A 137 -3.33 11.65 -37.78
N LEU A 138 -4.66 11.58 -37.72
CA LEU A 138 -5.36 10.57 -36.94
C LEU A 138 -5.11 9.15 -37.48
N MET A 139 -5.13 8.96 -38.80
CA MET A 139 -4.86 7.64 -39.40
C MET A 139 -3.45 7.13 -39.07
N VAL A 140 -2.43 8.00 -39.20
CA VAL A 140 -1.06 7.63 -38.84
C VAL A 140 -0.94 7.33 -37.35
N THR A 141 -1.60 8.11 -36.49
CA THR A 141 -1.56 7.91 -35.04
C THR A 141 -2.17 6.57 -34.62
N VAL A 142 -3.33 6.22 -35.16
CA VAL A 142 -3.99 4.94 -34.89
C VAL A 142 -3.17 3.77 -35.44
N ALA A 143 -2.54 3.93 -36.61
CA ALA A 143 -1.66 2.91 -37.18
C ALA A 143 -0.46 2.62 -36.25
N ILE A 144 0.18 3.67 -35.71
CA ILE A 144 1.29 3.51 -34.76
C ILE A 144 0.83 2.83 -33.46
N ILE A 145 -0.30 3.27 -32.89
CA ILE A 145 -0.86 2.67 -31.67
C ILE A 145 -1.19 1.18 -31.89
N GLY A 146 -1.74 0.82 -33.06
CA GLY A 146 -2.04 -0.57 -33.42
C GLY A 146 -0.80 -1.46 -33.40
N ILE A 147 0.31 -0.99 -33.98
CA ILE A 147 1.59 -1.72 -33.99
C ILE A 147 2.13 -1.90 -32.55
N LEU A 148 2.10 -0.85 -31.74
CA LEU A 148 2.56 -0.91 -30.35
C LEU A 148 1.70 -1.86 -29.51
N ALA A 149 0.38 -1.81 -29.67
CA ALA A 149 -0.56 -2.64 -28.93
C ALA A 149 -0.37 -4.15 -29.22
N ALA A 150 -0.04 -4.52 -30.46
CA ALA A 150 0.17 -5.91 -30.86
C ALA A 150 1.29 -6.60 -30.05
N ILE A 151 2.34 -5.86 -29.67
CA ILE A 151 3.45 -6.39 -28.86
C ILE A 151 3.18 -6.20 -27.36
N ALA A 152 2.58 -5.07 -26.98
CA ALA A 152 2.39 -4.69 -25.59
C ALA A 152 1.39 -5.61 -24.87
N VAL A 153 0.27 -5.96 -25.51
CA VAL A 153 -0.80 -6.75 -24.88
C VAL A 153 -0.33 -8.14 -24.40
N PRO A 154 0.27 -9.01 -25.24
CA PRO A 154 0.71 -10.34 -24.79
C PRO A 154 1.84 -10.28 -23.74
N SER A 155 2.69 -9.25 -23.80
CA SER A 155 3.73 -9.03 -22.80
C SER A 155 3.15 -8.66 -21.43
N TYR A 156 2.15 -7.77 -21.43
CA TYR A 156 1.48 -7.32 -20.21
C TYR A 156 0.67 -8.44 -19.55
N THR A 157 -0.08 -9.24 -20.33
CA THR A 157 -0.82 -10.39 -19.76
C THR A 157 0.12 -11.39 -19.10
N SER A 158 1.25 -11.68 -19.74
CA SER A 158 2.30 -12.55 -19.18
C SER A 158 2.90 -11.98 -17.88
N TYR A 159 3.06 -10.66 -17.78
CA TYR A 159 3.52 -10.00 -16.56
C TYR A 159 2.53 -10.18 -15.40
N ILE A 160 1.24 -9.96 -15.66
CA ILE A 160 0.20 -10.11 -14.64
C ILE A 160 0.07 -11.57 -14.18
N GLN A 161 0.17 -12.55 -15.08
CA GLN A 161 0.19 -13.98 -14.73
C GLN A 161 1.37 -14.35 -13.83
N ARG A 162 2.56 -13.77 -14.06
CA ARG A 162 3.70 -13.94 -13.12
C ARG A 162 3.39 -13.37 -11.74
N GLY A 163 2.69 -12.24 -11.69
CA GLY A 163 2.19 -11.66 -10.43
C GLY A 163 1.27 -12.61 -9.67
N TYR A 164 0.34 -13.26 -10.38
CA TYR A 164 -0.56 -14.26 -9.77
C TYR A 164 0.21 -15.46 -9.20
N ARG A 165 1.17 -16.01 -9.97
CA ARG A 165 2.05 -17.10 -9.50
C ARG A 165 2.85 -16.67 -8.27
N SER A 166 3.38 -15.45 -8.26
CA SER A 166 4.11 -14.90 -7.10
C SER A 166 3.21 -14.85 -5.86
N GLY A 167 1.97 -14.39 -6.00
CA GLY A 167 0.99 -14.41 -4.91
C GLY A 167 0.70 -15.83 -4.40
N ALA A 168 0.56 -16.79 -5.30
CA ALA A 168 0.36 -18.20 -4.94
C ALA A 168 1.56 -18.78 -4.18
N LYS A 169 2.79 -18.50 -4.61
CA LYS A 169 4.02 -18.93 -3.91
C LYS A 169 4.06 -18.41 -2.48
N VAL A 170 3.69 -17.15 -2.26
CA VAL A 170 3.62 -16.56 -0.92
C VAL A 170 2.56 -17.26 -0.07
N ALA A 171 1.35 -17.48 -0.63
CA ALA A 171 0.28 -18.17 0.09
C ALA A 171 0.66 -19.62 0.47
N LEU A 172 1.34 -20.35 -0.42
CA LEU A 172 1.86 -21.69 -0.14
C LEU A 172 2.88 -21.68 1.00
N LEU A 173 3.79 -20.70 1.04
CA LEU A 173 4.77 -20.57 2.12
C LEU A 173 4.10 -20.22 3.46
N ASP A 174 3.11 -19.33 3.46
CA ASP A 174 2.34 -18.99 4.65
C ASP A 174 1.54 -20.20 5.18
N ALA A 175 0.93 -20.98 4.27
CA ALA A 175 0.24 -22.21 4.63
C ALA A 175 1.20 -23.30 5.14
N ALA A 176 2.42 -23.38 4.61
CA ALA A 176 3.45 -24.29 5.13
C ALA A 176 3.86 -23.90 6.56
N GLN A 177 4.05 -22.61 6.84
CA GLN A 177 4.33 -22.11 8.19
C GLN A 177 3.20 -22.44 9.17
N PHE A 178 1.94 -22.33 8.72
CA PHE A 178 0.79 -22.75 9.52
C PHE A 178 0.87 -24.25 9.87
N MET A 179 1.23 -25.11 8.92
CA MET A 179 1.38 -26.54 9.17
C MET A 179 2.52 -26.87 10.13
N GLU A 180 3.65 -26.17 10.05
CA GLU A 180 4.74 -26.35 11.02
C GLU A 180 4.33 -25.93 12.43
N ARG A 181 3.56 -24.85 12.56
CA ARG A 181 2.97 -24.47 13.85
C ARG A 181 1.97 -25.52 14.34
N TYR A 182 1.13 -26.05 13.45
CA TYR A 182 0.15 -27.09 13.79
C TYR A 182 0.85 -28.34 14.34
N ARG A 183 1.91 -28.80 13.67
CA ARG A 183 2.70 -29.96 14.13
C ARG A 183 3.44 -29.70 15.43
N SER A 184 3.90 -28.47 15.67
CA SER A 184 4.58 -28.12 16.94
C SER A 184 3.68 -28.30 18.16
N ILE A 185 2.35 -28.22 17.98
CA ILE A 185 1.35 -28.38 19.06
C ILE A 185 0.79 -29.81 19.08
N ASN A 186 0.52 -30.40 17.92
CA ASN A 186 -0.18 -31.68 17.81
C ASN A 186 0.76 -32.88 17.60
N PHE A 187 2.05 -32.65 17.38
CA PHE A 187 3.10 -33.63 17.02
C PHE A 187 2.88 -34.36 15.67
N LYS A 188 1.77 -34.11 14.98
CA LYS A 188 1.41 -34.65 13.66
C LYS A 188 0.78 -33.57 12.77
N TYR A 189 0.75 -33.82 11.45
CA TYR A 189 0.10 -32.94 10.46
C TYR A 189 -1.36 -33.31 10.16
N ARG A 190 -1.89 -34.37 10.76
CA ARG A 190 -3.29 -34.80 10.61
C ARG A 190 -4.10 -34.48 11.85
N ASP A 191 -5.38 -34.19 11.64
CA ASP A 191 -6.33 -33.94 12.70
C ASP A 191 -6.77 -35.24 13.42
N ALA A 192 -7.70 -35.11 14.36
CA ALA A 192 -8.24 -36.26 15.09
C ALA A 192 -9.00 -37.25 14.18
N GLY A 193 -9.55 -36.77 13.06
CA GLY A 193 -10.24 -37.58 12.06
C GLY A 193 -9.30 -38.24 11.04
N GLY A 194 -7.98 -38.07 11.17
CA GLY A 194 -7.02 -38.59 10.21
C GLY A 194 -7.05 -37.86 8.86
N THR A 195 -7.49 -36.60 8.83
CA THR A 195 -7.48 -35.78 7.61
C THR A 195 -6.55 -34.58 7.79
N ALA A 196 -6.26 -33.85 6.72
CA ALA A 196 -5.60 -32.56 6.81
C ALA A 196 -6.45 -31.57 7.64
N PRO A 197 -5.86 -30.81 8.57
CA PRO A 197 -6.59 -29.77 9.29
C PRO A 197 -7.06 -28.67 8.32
N ALA A 198 -8.18 -28.02 8.65
CA ALA A 198 -8.68 -26.93 7.85
C ALA A 198 -7.72 -25.73 7.88
N LEU A 199 -7.27 -25.27 6.70
CA LEU A 199 -6.55 -24.01 6.58
C LEU A 199 -7.47 -22.84 6.96
N PRO A 200 -6.96 -21.80 7.65
CA PRO A 200 -7.70 -20.55 7.83
C PRO A 200 -8.12 -19.95 6.48
N GLY A 201 -9.32 -19.35 6.41
CA GLY A 201 -9.88 -18.81 5.16
C GLY A 201 -8.93 -17.95 4.32
N PRO A 202 -8.16 -17.01 4.90
CA PRO A 202 -7.19 -16.20 4.14
C PRO A 202 -6.02 -16.98 3.54
N LEU A 203 -5.76 -18.22 3.99
CA LEU A 203 -4.72 -19.10 3.48
C LEU A 203 -5.24 -20.11 2.45
N GLN A 204 -6.56 -20.16 2.23
CA GLN A 204 -7.19 -21.02 1.22
C GLN A 204 -7.22 -20.36 -0.17
N VAL A 205 -6.85 -19.08 -0.29
CA VAL A 205 -6.91 -18.33 -1.54
C VAL A 205 -5.67 -17.46 -1.73
N ALA A 206 -5.30 -17.22 -2.99
CA ALA A 206 -4.31 -16.22 -3.35
C ALA A 206 -4.81 -15.36 -4.52
N PRO A 207 -4.70 -14.03 -4.46
CA PRO A 207 -4.29 -13.21 -3.31
C PRO A 207 -5.27 -13.31 -2.12
N LYS A 208 -4.82 -12.92 -0.91
CA LYS A 208 -5.63 -12.95 0.33
C LYS A 208 -6.82 -12.00 0.29
N GLU A 209 -6.71 -10.94 -0.51
CA GLU A 209 -7.71 -9.90 -0.69
C GLU A 209 -8.01 -9.71 -2.18
N GLY A 210 -9.24 -9.30 -2.50
CA GLY A 210 -9.71 -9.10 -3.86
C GLY A 210 -10.13 -10.40 -4.56
N THR A 211 -10.12 -10.39 -5.89
CA THR A 211 -10.54 -11.54 -6.69
C THR A 211 -9.49 -12.65 -6.63
N LYS A 212 -9.87 -13.81 -6.10
CA LYS A 212 -9.00 -14.99 -6.05
C LYS A 212 -8.52 -15.39 -7.46
N LYS A 213 -7.25 -15.79 -7.53
CA LYS A 213 -6.58 -16.28 -8.75
C LYS A 213 -6.01 -17.69 -8.57
N TYR A 214 -5.76 -18.10 -7.34
CA TYR A 214 -5.48 -19.48 -6.98
C TYR A 214 -6.32 -19.88 -5.77
N ASP A 215 -6.76 -21.13 -5.79
CA ASP A 215 -7.27 -21.84 -4.62
C ASP A 215 -6.13 -22.68 -4.03
N ILE A 216 -5.97 -22.64 -2.71
CA ILE A 216 -4.92 -23.35 -1.97
C ILE A 216 -5.56 -24.50 -1.21
N ALA A 217 -5.17 -25.72 -1.56
CA ALA A 217 -5.60 -26.94 -0.91
C ALA A 217 -4.44 -27.56 -0.11
N LEU A 218 -4.78 -28.16 1.02
CA LEU A 218 -3.86 -28.94 1.85
C LEU A 218 -4.29 -30.40 1.82
N SER A 219 -3.32 -31.28 1.60
CA SER A 219 -3.48 -32.73 1.76
C SER A 219 -2.42 -33.26 2.71
N ALA A 220 -2.82 -34.10 3.66
CA ALA A 220 -1.93 -34.76 4.61
C ALA A 220 -2.31 -36.24 4.70
N THR A 221 -1.64 -37.07 3.91
CA THR A 221 -1.91 -38.52 3.83
C THR A 221 -1.26 -39.28 4.98
N THR A 222 -0.22 -38.71 5.59
CA THR A 222 0.48 -39.31 6.74
C THR A 222 0.61 -38.31 7.88
N ASP A 223 0.93 -38.79 9.08
CA ASP A 223 1.10 -37.93 10.25
C ASP A 223 2.35 -37.03 10.16
N THR A 224 3.28 -37.36 9.26
CA THR A 224 4.60 -36.70 9.11
C THR A 224 4.82 -36.03 7.77
N SER A 225 3.84 -36.09 6.84
CA SER A 225 3.93 -35.43 5.54
C SER A 225 2.66 -34.66 5.20
N PHE A 226 2.86 -33.55 4.50
CA PHE A 226 1.79 -32.80 3.86
C PHE A 226 2.24 -32.29 2.50
N THR A 227 1.25 -32.05 1.64
CA THR A 227 1.41 -31.40 0.34
C THR A 227 0.38 -30.28 0.24
N LEU A 228 0.88 -29.07 -0.01
CA LEU A 228 0.07 -27.92 -0.38
C LEU A 228 0.03 -27.81 -1.89
N THR A 229 -1.15 -27.50 -2.44
CA THR A 229 -1.37 -27.34 -3.87
C THR A 229 -2.08 -26.04 -4.13
N ALA A 230 -1.52 -25.20 -5.00
CA ALA A 230 -2.16 -24.01 -5.53
C ALA A 230 -2.70 -24.31 -6.94
N THR A 231 -4.03 -24.26 -7.09
CA THR A 231 -4.73 -24.49 -8.36
C THR A 231 -5.23 -23.17 -8.94
N PRO A 232 -4.92 -22.83 -10.21
CA PRO A 232 -5.44 -21.62 -10.85
C PRO A 232 -6.98 -21.58 -10.83
N SER A 233 -7.54 -20.39 -10.59
CA SER A 233 -8.98 -20.18 -10.44
C SER A 233 -9.39 -18.91 -11.20
N GLY A 234 -10.34 -19.05 -12.14
CA GLY A 234 -10.77 -17.94 -13.00
C GLY A 234 -9.75 -17.53 -14.08
N TRP A 235 -8.71 -18.34 -14.31
CA TRP A 235 -7.78 -18.26 -15.43
C TRP A 235 -7.02 -19.59 -15.56
N VAL A 236 -6.34 -19.81 -16.69
CA VAL A 236 -5.56 -21.03 -16.94
C VAL A 236 -4.08 -20.69 -17.01
N ASP A 237 -3.28 -21.38 -16.20
CA ASP A 237 -1.82 -21.29 -16.25
C ASP A 237 -1.25 -22.33 -17.21
N THR A 238 -1.10 -21.94 -18.49
CA THR A 238 -0.56 -22.83 -19.52
C THR A 238 0.92 -23.15 -19.34
N LEU A 239 1.66 -22.31 -18.59
CA LEU A 239 3.10 -22.48 -18.40
C LEU A 239 3.40 -23.46 -17.25
N CYS A 240 2.73 -23.29 -16.11
CA CYS A 240 3.09 -23.99 -14.86
C CYS A 240 2.00 -24.92 -14.32
N GLY A 241 0.74 -24.66 -14.66
CA GLY A 241 -0.40 -25.35 -14.08
C GLY A 241 -0.46 -25.19 -12.56
N ASN A 242 -0.69 -26.31 -11.85
CA ASN A 242 -0.77 -26.32 -10.39
C ASN A 242 0.63 -26.25 -9.77
N LEU A 243 0.81 -25.39 -8.77
CA LEU A 243 2.06 -25.31 -8.02
C LEU A 243 1.94 -26.09 -6.72
N THR A 244 2.96 -26.85 -6.34
CA THR A 244 2.93 -27.67 -5.12
C THR A 244 4.11 -27.40 -4.20
N LEU A 245 3.89 -27.53 -2.90
CA LEU A 245 4.92 -27.42 -1.87
C LEU A 245 4.73 -28.51 -0.82
N THR A 246 5.77 -29.30 -0.57
CA THR A 246 5.75 -30.36 0.45
C THR A 246 6.36 -29.89 1.77
N ASN A 247 6.17 -30.68 2.83
CA ASN A 247 6.80 -30.44 4.14
C ASN A 247 8.34 -30.42 4.10
N LEU A 248 8.97 -31.02 3.08
CA LEU A 248 10.41 -30.98 2.87
C LEU A 248 10.88 -29.73 2.12
N GLY A 249 9.96 -28.81 1.81
CA GLY A 249 10.24 -27.64 0.98
C GLY A 249 10.46 -27.96 -0.50
N GLN A 250 10.11 -29.19 -0.93
CA GLN A 250 10.18 -29.53 -2.36
C GLN A 250 9.07 -28.80 -3.10
N LYS A 251 9.50 -28.02 -4.08
CA LYS A 251 8.66 -27.23 -4.97
C LYS A 251 8.35 -28.05 -6.20
N GLY A 252 7.07 -28.15 -6.55
CA GLY A 252 6.62 -28.84 -7.75
C GLY A 252 5.68 -27.98 -8.59
N GLN A 253 5.45 -28.45 -9.81
CA GLN A 253 4.57 -27.83 -10.79
C GLN A 253 3.94 -28.91 -11.65
N ALA A 254 2.72 -28.68 -12.15
CA ALA A 254 2.02 -29.64 -12.99
C ALA A 254 2.53 -29.64 -14.43
N SER A 255 3.03 -28.51 -14.92
CA SER A 255 3.57 -28.36 -16.27
C SER A 255 4.78 -27.42 -16.31
N GLY A 256 5.53 -27.48 -17.40
CA GLY A 256 6.68 -26.62 -17.62
C GLY A 256 7.89 -26.93 -16.73
N ASP A 257 8.90 -26.08 -16.85
CA ASP A 257 10.15 -26.21 -16.13
C ASP A 257 10.07 -25.57 -14.73
N ALA A 258 10.61 -26.28 -13.74
CA ALA A 258 10.61 -25.86 -12.34
C ALA A 258 11.29 -24.50 -12.14
N ALA A 259 12.39 -24.24 -12.86
CA ALA A 259 13.09 -22.97 -12.74
C ALA A 259 12.26 -21.80 -13.29
N SER A 260 11.55 -22.01 -14.40
CA SER A 260 10.66 -21.01 -14.99
C SER A 260 9.45 -20.71 -14.10
N CYS A 261 8.94 -21.71 -13.38
CA CYS A 261 7.76 -21.57 -12.55
C CYS A 261 8.06 -21.03 -11.14
N TRP A 262 9.17 -21.45 -10.52
CA TRP A 262 9.49 -21.09 -9.13
C TRP A 262 10.54 -20.00 -8.98
N ASN A 263 11.50 -19.86 -9.90
CA ASN A 263 12.63 -18.94 -9.76
C ASN A 263 12.50 -17.63 -10.56
N ARG A 264 11.36 -17.41 -11.22
CA ARG A 264 11.01 -16.17 -11.93
C ARG A 264 9.75 -15.51 -11.39
#